data_AF-A0A0F9S2E9-F1
#
_entry.id   AF-A0A0F9S2E9-F1
#
_cell.length_a   1.000
_cell.length_b   1.000
_cell.length_c   1.000
_cell.angle_alpha   90.00
_cell.angle_beta   90.00
_cell.angle_gamma   90.00
#
_symmetry.space_group_name_H-M   'P 1'
#
loop_
_entity.id
_entity.type
_entity.pdbx_description
1 polymer ?
#
loop_
_entity_poly.entity_id
_entity_poly.type
_entity_poly.pdbx_seq_one_letter_code
_entity_poly.pdbx_strand_id
1 'polypeptide(L)' 'GIPIRSFKSFRQAADEAAISRMYGGIHYRSAIEVGVKQGRDLGSFVINKLKMKADKSVAATN' A
#
# COMPACT_ATOMS: atom_id res chain seq x y z
N GLY A 1 -17.78 -6.20 17.07
CA GLY A 1 -16.59 -5.66 16.38
C GLY A 1 -16.80 -5.73 14.87
N ILE A 2 -15.96 -5.06 14.07
CA ILE A 2 -15.97 -5.18 12.61
C ILE A 2 -15.43 -6.58 12.23
N PRO A 3 -16.04 -7.29 11.26
CA PRO A 3 -15.58 -8.62 10.87
C PRO A 3 -14.18 -8.59 10.23
N ILE A 4 -13.47 -9.72 10.34
CA ILE A 4 -12.18 -9.92 9.65
C ILE A 4 -12.42 -9.92 8.13
N ARG A 5 -11.55 -9.22 7.41
CA ARG A 5 -11.50 -9.23 5.94
C ARG A 5 -10.22 -9.91 5.48
N SER A 6 -10.31 -10.73 4.44
CA SER A 6 -9.16 -11.43 3.84
C SER A 6 -8.77 -10.76 2.52
N PHE A 7 -7.47 -10.71 2.26
CA PHE A 7 -6.90 -10.07 1.06
C PHE A 7 -5.87 -10.98 0.41
N LYS A 8 -5.84 -10.97 -0.92
CA LYS A 8 -4.87 -11.69 -1.75
C LYS A 8 -3.50 -11.01 -1.79
N SER A 9 -3.43 -9.71 -1.48
CA SER A 9 -2.18 -8.94 -1.41
C SER A 9 -2.36 -7.63 -0.66
N PHE A 10 -1.25 -7.04 -0.22
CA PHE A 10 -1.23 -5.68 0.33
C PHE A 10 -1.75 -4.62 -0.66
N ARG A 11 -1.49 -4.80 -1.97
CA ARG A 11 -2.02 -3.89 -3.00
C ARG A 11 -3.54 -3.95 -3.06
N GLN A 12 -4.13 -5.14 -3.01
CA GLN A 12 -5.58 -5.28 -2.97
C GLN A 12 -6.19 -4.61 -1.74
N ALA A 13 -5.58 -4.79 -0.56
CA ALA A 13 -6.04 -4.14 0.66
C ALA A 13 -5.95 -2.61 0.57
N ALA A 14 -4.86 -2.08 0.00
CA ALA A 14 -4.68 -0.64 -0.21
C ALA A 14 -5.71 -0.06 -1.21
N ASP A 15 -5.99 -0.77 -2.29
CA ASP A 15 -6.97 -0.35 -3.30
C ASP A 15 -8.39 -0.37 -2.72
N GLU A 16 -8.73 -1.37 -1.90
CA GLU A 16 -10.00 -1.42 -1.16
C GLU A 16 -10.11 -0.27 -0.16
N ALA A 17 -9.03 0.02 0.58
CA ALA A 17 -8.99 1.15 1.51
C ALA A 17 -9.17 2.49 0.77
N ALA A 18 -8.57 2.66 -0.40
CA ALA A 18 -8.69 3.87 -1.21
C ALA A 18 -10.12 4.08 -1.72
N ILE A 19 -10.75 3.05 -2.30
CA ILE A 19 -12.12 3.19 -2.81
C ILE A 19 -13.15 3.33 -1.68
N SER A 20 -12.88 2.81 -0.47
CA SER A 20 -13.76 3.00 0.69
C SER A 20 -14.06 4.47 0.99
N ARG A 21 -13.16 5.38 0.64
CA ARG A 21 -13.31 6.83 0.83
C ARG A 21 -14.38 7.44 -0.08
N MET A 22 -14.53 6.89 -1.28
CA MET A 22 -15.62 7.22 -2.19
C MET A 22 -16.95 6.70 -1.63
N TYR A 23 -16.98 5.44 -1.18
CA TYR A 23 -18.19 4.86 -0.56
C TYR A 23 -18.61 5.59 0.72
N GLY A 24 -17.65 6.15 1.46
CA GLY A 24 -17.91 7.02 2.61
C GLY A 24 -18.35 8.45 2.24
N GLY A 25 -18.33 8.83 0.96
CA GLY A 25 -18.75 10.16 0.50
C GLY A 25 -17.84 11.32 0.93
N ILE A 26 -16.60 11.02 1.34
CA ILE A 26 -15.69 12.01 1.95
C ILE A 26 -14.49 12.39 1.08
N HIS A 27 -14.31 11.74 -0.07
CA HIS A 27 -13.28 12.12 -1.05
C HIS A 27 -13.79 12.01 -2.48
N TYR A 28 -13.48 13.03 -3.29
CA TYR A 28 -13.69 12.99 -4.74
C TYR A 28 -12.76 11.97 -5.42
N ARG A 29 -13.18 11.45 -6.59
CA ARG A 29 -12.46 10.42 -7.35
C ARG A 29 -11.02 10.82 -7.65
N SER A 30 -10.81 12.06 -8.10
CA SER A 30 -9.48 12.59 -8.43
C SER A 30 -8.53 12.54 -7.24
N ALA A 31 -9.00 12.90 -6.03
CA ALA A 31 -8.19 12.86 -4.81
C ALA A 31 -7.77 11.42 -4.46
N ILE A 32 -8.65 10.45 -4.69
CA ILE A 32 -8.37 9.03 -4.43
C ILE A 32 -7.32 8.50 -5.41
N GLU A 33 -7.55 8.68 -6.71
CA GLU A 33 -6.68 8.12 -7.76
C GLU A 33 -5.28 8.76 -7.73
N VAL A 34 -5.20 10.08 -7.59
CA VAL A 34 -3.92 10.80 -7.45
C VAL A 34 -3.23 10.43 -6.14
N GLY A 35 -3.97 10.32 -5.03
CA GLY A 35 -3.42 9.93 -3.73
C GLY A 35 -2.82 8.53 -3.74
N VAL A 36 -3.47 7.56 -4.39
CA VAL A 36 -2.93 6.21 -4.57
C VAL A 36 -1.63 6.23 -5.37
N LYS A 37 -1.60 6.97 -6.49
CA LYS A 37 -0.37 7.13 -7.28
C LYS A 37 0.75 7.77 -6.46
N GLN A 38 0.46 8.87 -5.78
CA GLN A 38 1.42 9.60 -4.96
C GLN A 38 2.01 8.72 -3.86
N GLY A 39 1.18 7.97 -3.13
CA GLY A 39 1.64 7.07 -2.07
C GLY A 39 2.53 5.94 -2.60
N ARG A 40 2.20 5.38 -3.77
CA ARG A 40 3.02 4.36 -4.44
C ARG A 40 4.37 4.92 -4.87
N ASP A 41 4.39 6.09 -5.51
CA ASP A 41 5.61 6.75 -5.95
C ASP A 41 6.53 7.08 -4.76
N LEU A 42 5.95 7.59 -3.65
CA LEU A 42 6.68 7.86 -2.42
C LEU A 42 7.25 6.59 -1.80
N GLY A 43 6.46 5.51 -1.74
CA GLY A 43 6.91 4.22 -1.25
C GLY A 43 8.10 3.68 -2.06
N SER A 44 7.99 3.73 -3.39
CA SER A 44 9.10 3.36 -4.29
C SER A 44 10.34 4.21 -4.07
N PHE A 45 10.20 5.53 -3.91
CA PHE A 45 11.31 6.41 -3.59
C PHE A 45 11.99 6.03 -2.28
N VAL A 46 11.22 5.78 -1.21
CA VAL A 46 11.76 5.41 0.10
C VAL A 46 12.53 4.09 0.03
N ILE A 47 11.96 3.06 -0.60
CA ILE A 47 12.61 1.75 -0.75
C ILE A 47 13.92 1.88 -1.52
N ASN A 48 13.95 2.69 -2.58
CA ASN A 48 15.15 2.89 -3.39
C ASN A 48 16.21 3.73 -2.68
N LYS A 49 15.81 4.63 -1.77
CA LYS A 49 16.71 5.54 -1.05
C LYS A 49 17.32 4.89 0.19
N LEU A 50 16.58 4.04 0.89
CA LEU A 50 17.03 3.45 2.14
C LEU A 50 17.96 2.26 1.88
N LYS A 51 19.20 2.36 2.39
CA LYS A 51 20.12 1.22 2.49
C LYS A 51 19.89 0.53 3.82
N MET A 52 19.11 -0.54 3.80
CA MET A 52 18.91 -1.37 4.99
C MET A 52 20.07 -2.36 5.14
N LYS A 53 20.42 -2.75 6.37
CA LYS A 53 21.34 -3.87 6.59
C LYS A 53 20.68 -5.11 6.00
N ALA A 54 21.30 -5.67 4.96
CA ALA A 54 20.94 -7.00 4.48
C ALA A 54 21.57 -8.02 5.44
N ASP A 55 20.73 -8.77 6.15
CA ASP A 55 21.21 -9.90 6.92
C ASP A 55 21.59 -11.01 5.93
N LYS A 56 22.89 -11.34 5.87
CA LYS A 56 23.40 -12.36 4.93
C LYS A 56 22.86 -13.76 5.19
N SER A 57 22.22 -14.00 6.34
CA SER A 57 21.58 -15.26 6.71
C SER A 57 20.26 -15.53 5.98
N VAL A 58 19.56 -14.49 5.51
CA VAL A 58 18.22 -14.63 4.89
C VAL A 58 18.30 -14.79 3.36
N ALA A 59 19.46 -14.53 2.74
CA ALA A 59 19.67 -14.71 1.31
C ALA A 59 20.00 -16.16 0.90
N ALA A 60 20.15 -17.07 1.87
CA ALA A 60 20.46 -18.49 1.66
C ALA A 60 19.28 -19.37 2.11
N THR A 61 18.11 -19.22 1.48
CA THR A 61 17.11 -20.30 1.48
C THR A 61 16.12 -20.09 0.33
N ASN A 62 16.29 -20.97 -0.68
CA ASN A 62 15.40 -21.38 -1.78
C ASN A 62 14.78 -20.32 -2.68
#